data_AF-A0A9P1GQR3-F1
#
_entry.id   AF-A0A9P1GQR3-F1
#
_cell.length_a   1.000
_cell.length_b   1.000
_cell.length_c   1.000
_cell.angle_alpha   90.00
_cell.angle_beta   90.00
_cell.angle_gamma   90.00
#
_symmetry.space_group_name_H-M   'P 1'
#
loop_
_entity.id
_entity.type
_entity.pdbx_description
1 polymer ?
#
loop_
_entity_poly.entity_id
_entity_poly.type
_entity_poly.pdbx_seq_one_letter_code
_entity_poly.pdbx_strand_id
1 'polypeptide(L)'
;MAPAWKPQHKSQWNDWSKWNDGSKWNERSQWDERSQWNERSQWNERSHRNEKSEWYGYSSRNTWKSESAEDSSKLAAKDEDATLCLSEEELLVAVQACYHQEVYPQDVLLLWMLKGYKKVGLEEIQRVAEASCGLQVEYSATSKKGFAVLMEMPPLGFSGFADDAAEHVPLSLVEQAAMMVLLGGWPIPEQTNHDRISIAAWLHSSEVLQHLTLGKCLALVNLLLASHSVLGKRAGRLVPYFQSEEYEKQENARRTCPTGLREDEVWVSCWEDFIGYLKVLLEENGGKMMSARVKNEIRARFNLEFSETALGHVSLGNLLDDPRILEHFHVRKSPPAADLILLKEYKPWKEPTPVPESPEAKGAWRWNQMNGDEKKKRCFQELISTGPWRQEVLLPLPCAPWEIVSEICQVQPDRQSFAVEEV
;
A
#
# COMPACT_ATOMS: atom_id res chain seq x y z
N MET A 1 -4.87 3.61 79.11
CA MET A 1 -3.56 4.05 78.58
C MET A 1 -3.04 2.94 77.69
N ALA A 2 -3.23 3.09 76.38
CA ALA A 2 -2.78 2.16 75.35
C ALA A 2 -1.51 2.74 74.69
N PRO A 3 -0.49 1.92 74.37
CA PRO A 3 0.71 2.44 73.74
C PRO A 3 0.52 2.61 72.22
N ALA A 4 0.91 3.80 71.76
CA ALA A 4 0.89 4.22 70.38
C ALA A 4 1.93 3.45 69.55
N TRP A 5 1.45 2.81 68.48
CA TRP A 5 2.30 2.24 67.44
C TRP A 5 2.58 3.31 66.38
N LYS A 6 3.87 3.60 66.15
CA LYS A 6 4.38 4.25 64.94
C LYS A 6 5.17 3.22 64.15
N PRO A 7 4.92 3.06 62.84
CA PRO A 7 5.90 2.51 61.92
C PRO A 7 6.50 3.63 61.07
N GLN A 8 7.80 3.87 61.27
CA GLN A 8 8.67 4.33 60.19
C GLN A 8 9.06 3.10 59.39
N HIS A 9 8.80 3.06 58.08
CA HIS A 9 9.70 2.37 57.17
C HIS A 9 9.60 2.92 55.75
N LYS A 10 10.79 3.02 55.15
CA LYS A 10 11.13 3.49 53.81
C LYS A 10 10.67 2.49 52.72
N SER A 11 10.30 3.00 51.55
CA SER A 11 10.42 2.32 50.26
C SER A 11 10.56 3.42 49.18
N GLN A 12 11.77 3.88 48.84
CA GLN A 12 12.61 3.32 47.77
C GLN A 12 11.79 2.86 46.55
N TRP A 13 11.58 3.81 45.65
CA TRP A 13 11.26 3.56 44.25
C TRP A 13 12.47 2.87 43.60
N ASN A 14 12.29 1.62 43.19
CA ASN A 14 13.32 0.87 42.49
C ASN A 14 13.27 1.15 40.98
N ASP A 15 14.46 1.50 40.52
CA ASP A 15 14.97 1.60 39.16
C ASP A 15 14.73 0.29 38.39
N TRP A 16 13.87 0.32 37.37
CA TRP A 16 13.58 -0.81 36.50
C TRP A 16 14.40 -0.76 35.20
N SER A 17 15.68 -0.42 35.33
CA SER A 17 16.63 -0.38 34.22
C SER A 17 17.69 -1.44 34.41
N LYS A 18 17.41 -2.69 34.02
CA LYS A 18 18.36 -3.72 33.52
C LYS A 18 17.75 -5.13 33.60
N TRP A 19 18.14 -5.95 32.63
CA TRP A 19 17.93 -7.41 32.45
C TRP A 19 16.75 -7.83 31.56
N ASN A 20 17.04 -8.00 30.26
CA ASN A 20 17.24 -9.35 29.72
C ASN A 20 18.06 -9.28 28.42
N ASP A 21 19.37 -9.49 28.57
CA ASP A 21 20.27 -9.90 27.50
C ASP A 21 20.35 -11.43 27.55
N GLY A 22 20.23 -12.08 26.39
CA GLY A 22 20.42 -13.50 26.22
C GLY A 22 19.18 -14.27 25.82
N SER A 23 18.90 -14.36 24.52
CA SER A 23 18.58 -15.63 23.86
C SER A 23 18.54 -15.49 22.33
N LYS A 24 19.57 -16.07 21.70
CA LYS A 24 19.56 -16.76 20.40
C LYS A 24 18.77 -16.11 19.26
N TRP A 25 19.57 -15.45 18.41
CA TRP A 25 19.29 -15.07 17.04
C TRP A 25 18.60 -16.19 16.26
N ASN A 26 17.42 -15.90 15.73
CA ASN A 26 16.75 -16.72 14.73
C ASN A 26 16.97 -16.04 13.37
N GLU A 27 17.69 -16.69 12.46
CA GLU A 27 18.03 -16.19 11.10
C GLU A 27 16.81 -15.93 10.19
N ARG A 28 15.59 -16.10 10.71
CA ARG A 28 14.32 -15.88 10.01
C ARG A 28 13.86 -14.41 10.00
N SER A 29 14.33 -13.57 10.95
CA SER A 29 13.89 -12.16 11.07
C SER A 29 14.61 -11.19 10.11
N GLN A 30 15.72 -11.58 9.50
CA GLN A 30 16.42 -10.69 8.55
C GLN A 30 15.73 -10.59 7.19
N TRP A 31 14.86 -11.54 6.83
CA TRP A 31 14.09 -11.48 5.59
C TRP A 31 12.82 -10.61 5.71
N ASP A 32 12.25 -10.47 6.91
CA ASP A 32 11.08 -9.61 7.16
C ASP A 32 11.46 -8.13 7.23
N GLU A 33 12.57 -7.76 7.88
CA GLU A 33 12.97 -6.35 7.96
C GLU A 33 13.42 -5.78 6.60
N ARG A 34 14.04 -6.59 5.73
CA ARG A 34 14.47 -6.14 4.40
C ARG A 34 13.31 -5.97 3.42
N SER A 35 12.28 -6.80 3.53
CA SER A 35 11.05 -6.69 2.71
C SER A 35 10.22 -5.48 3.12
N GLN A 36 10.09 -5.22 4.44
CA GLN A 36 9.38 -4.03 4.94
C GLN A 36 10.02 -2.70 4.52
N TRP A 37 11.35 -2.61 4.43
CA TRP A 37 12.04 -1.37 4.04
C TRP A 37 12.00 -1.09 2.53
N ASN A 38 12.01 -2.13 1.68
CA ASN A 38 11.92 -1.96 0.23
C ASN A 38 10.49 -1.60 -0.20
N GLU A 39 9.47 -2.12 0.49
CA GLU A 39 8.07 -1.79 0.21
C GLU A 39 7.68 -0.39 0.72
N ARG A 40 8.16 0.05 1.90
CA ARG A 40 7.87 1.40 2.42
C ARG A 40 8.36 2.52 1.49
N SER A 41 9.37 2.24 0.66
CA SER A 41 9.91 3.18 -0.34
C SER A 41 9.16 3.14 -1.68
N GLN A 42 8.51 2.02 -2.03
CA GLN A 42 7.73 1.89 -3.27
C GLN A 42 6.27 2.28 -3.12
N TRP A 43 5.73 2.17 -1.91
CA TRP A 43 4.50 2.87 -1.53
C TRP A 43 4.66 4.40 -1.73
N ASN A 44 5.87 4.96 -1.62
CA ASN A 44 6.03 6.42 -1.72
C ASN A 44 5.85 7.04 -3.12
N GLU A 45 5.90 6.31 -4.24
CA GLU A 45 5.84 6.94 -5.58
C GLU A 45 4.49 6.84 -6.30
N ARG A 46 3.66 5.83 -6.00
CA ARG A 46 2.24 5.79 -6.41
C ARG A 46 1.27 6.00 -5.24
N SER A 47 1.65 5.70 -4.00
CA SER A 47 0.80 5.88 -2.81
C SER A 47 0.90 7.27 -2.19
N HIS A 48 1.88 8.12 -2.52
CA HIS A 48 1.77 9.54 -2.15
C HIS A 48 0.56 10.24 -2.80
N ARG A 49 0.02 9.66 -3.90
CA ARG A 49 -1.24 10.10 -4.53
C ARG A 49 -2.47 9.29 -4.11
N ASN A 50 -2.32 8.11 -3.51
CA ASN A 50 -3.44 7.23 -3.11
C ASN A 50 -3.59 7.03 -1.59
N GLU A 51 -2.53 6.86 -0.80
CA GLU A 51 -2.60 6.72 0.66
C GLU A 51 -2.95 8.03 1.38
N LYS A 52 -2.39 9.15 0.89
CA LYS A 52 -2.84 10.48 1.32
C LYS A 52 -4.27 10.79 0.85
N SER A 53 -4.86 9.92 0.05
CA SER A 53 -6.22 9.99 -0.48
C SER A 53 -7.14 8.89 0.06
N GLU A 54 -6.65 7.97 0.89
CA GLU A 54 -7.46 6.83 1.39
C GLU A 54 -8.07 7.14 2.77
N TRP A 55 -7.36 7.83 3.66
CA TRP A 55 -7.98 8.50 4.81
C TRP A 55 -8.76 9.77 4.39
N TYR A 56 -8.29 10.44 3.34
CA TYR A 56 -8.90 11.67 2.83
C TYR A 56 -9.96 11.42 1.76
N GLY A 57 -10.12 10.20 1.24
CA GLY A 57 -11.10 9.88 0.19
C GLY A 57 -12.53 10.05 0.67
N TYR A 58 -12.71 9.98 1.98
CA TYR A 58 -13.94 10.30 2.68
C TYR A 58 -14.22 11.81 2.80
N SER A 59 -13.15 12.62 2.90
CA SER A 59 -13.24 14.08 3.07
C SER A 59 -13.19 14.83 1.74
N SER A 60 -12.44 14.33 0.75
CA SER A 60 -12.21 14.99 -0.54
C SER A 60 -13.20 14.63 -1.65
N ARG A 61 -14.12 13.66 -1.45
CA ARG A 61 -15.26 13.44 -2.37
C ARG A 61 -16.53 14.20 -1.97
N ASN A 62 -16.53 14.91 -0.84
CA ASN A 62 -17.62 15.80 -0.44
C ASN A 62 -17.41 17.26 -0.88
N THR A 63 -16.44 17.55 -1.74
CA THR A 63 -16.45 18.79 -2.52
C THR A 63 -17.52 18.67 -3.61
N TRP A 64 -18.75 18.97 -3.22
CA TRP A 64 -19.80 19.34 -4.14
C TRP A 64 -19.20 20.35 -5.12
N LYS A 65 -19.24 20.01 -6.42
CA LYS A 65 -18.99 20.98 -7.48
C LYS A 65 -19.92 22.15 -7.18
N SER A 66 -19.34 23.29 -6.83
CA SER A 66 -20.02 24.58 -6.94
C SER A 66 -20.36 24.75 -8.41
N GLU A 67 -21.55 24.30 -8.80
CA GLU A 67 -22.17 24.70 -10.04
C GLU A 67 -22.26 26.22 -10.01
N SER A 68 -21.62 26.80 -11.01
CA SER A 68 -21.58 28.20 -11.32
C SER A 68 -22.99 28.79 -11.32
N ALA A 69 -23.07 29.95 -10.66
CA ALA A 69 -24.20 30.84 -10.58
C ALA A 69 -24.96 30.99 -11.90
N GLU A 70 -26.22 30.55 -11.91
CA GLU A 70 -27.31 31.07 -12.75
C GLU A 70 -28.63 30.36 -12.38
N ASP A 71 -29.22 30.69 -11.22
CA ASP A 71 -30.69 30.73 -11.06
C ASP A 71 -31.11 31.24 -9.67
N SER A 72 -31.18 32.56 -9.50
CA SER A 72 -31.52 33.24 -8.24
C SER A 72 -33.03 33.32 -7.95
N SER A 73 -33.85 32.35 -8.36
CA SER A 73 -35.32 32.47 -8.24
C SER A 73 -36.08 31.31 -7.55
N LYS A 74 -35.39 30.39 -6.85
CA LYS A 74 -36.04 29.31 -6.07
C LYS A 74 -35.59 29.22 -4.60
N LEU A 75 -35.63 30.34 -3.88
CA LEU A 75 -35.32 30.42 -2.45
C LEU A 75 -36.61 30.61 -1.62
N ALA A 76 -37.45 29.59 -1.49
CA ALA A 76 -38.55 29.59 -0.50
C ALA A 76 -39.23 28.20 -0.32
N ALA A 77 -38.49 27.08 -0.21
CA ALA A 77 -39.04 25.78 0.23
C ALA A 77 -37.96 24.69 0.46
N LYS A 78 -36.92 24.95 1.26
CA LYS A 78 -35.95 23.91 1.67
C LYS A 78 -35.52 24.04 3.14
N ASP A 79 -36.48 24.32 4.01
CA ASP A 79 -36.27 24.38 5.47
C ASP A 79 -36.67 23.05 6.16
N GLU A 80 -36.69 21.94 5.40
CA GLU A 80 -36.94 20.59 5.93
C GLU A 80 -35.67 19.75 6.11
N ASP A 81 -34.50 20.26 5.71
CA ASP A 81 -33.23 19.60 6.00
C ASP A 81 -32.66 20.15 7.33
N ALA A 82 -33.51 20.17 8.36
CA ALA A 82 -33.09 20.22 9.76
C ALA A 82 -32.28 18.96 10.02
N THR A 83 -31.06 18.97 9.51
CA THR A 83 -30.09 17.88 9.57
C THR A 83 -29.91 17.65 11.05
N LEU A 84 -30.44 16.52 11.55
CA LEU A 84 -30.45 16.20 12.97
C LEU A 84 -29.02 16.30 13.49
N CYS A 85 -28.71 17.37 14.21
CA CYS A 85 -27.39 17.57 14.79
C CYS A 85 -27.04 16.35 15.66
N LEU A 86 -25.76 15.97 15.65
CA LEU A 86 -25.24 14.96 16.56
C LEU A 86 -25.37 15.47 18.00
N SER A 87 -26.06 14.72 18.86
CA SER A 87 -26.12 15.05 20.29
C SER A 87 -24.90 14.51 21.04
N GLU A 88 -24.58 15.13 22.19
CA GLU A 88 -23.56 14.63 23.12
C GLU A 88 -23.85 13.19 23.57
N GLU A 89 -25.13 12.89 23.86
CA GLU A 89 -25.57 11.56 24.28
C GLU A 89 -25.33 10.50 23.20
N GLU A 90 -25.60 10.81 21.93
CA GLU A 90 -25.37 9.91 20.81
C GLU A 90 -23.88 9.61 20.61
N LEU A 91 -23.05 10.65 20.70
CA LEU A 91 -21.60 10.49 20.60
C LEU A 91 -21.06 9.68 21.78
N LEU A 92 -21.51 9.96 23.00
CA LEU A 92 -21.11 9.22 24.20
C LEU A 92 -21.48 7.75 24.10
N VAL A 93 -22.69 7.42 23.62
CA VAL A 93 -23.10 6.02 23.37
C VAL A 93 -22.21 5.34 22.33
N ALA A 94 -21.85 6.04 21.25
CA ALA A 94 -20.94 5.50 20.24
C ALA A 94 -19.54 5.23 20.81
N VAL A 95 -18.99 6.16 21.59
CA VAL A 95 -17.68 6.00 22.25
C VAL A 95 -17.74 4.85 23.27
N GLN A 96 -18.78 4.77 24.10
CA GLN A 96 -18.96 3.66 25.05
C GLN A 96 -19.04 2.30 24.35
N ALA A 97 -19.72 2.24 23.20
CA ALA A 97 -19.75 1.04 22.38
C ALA A 97 -18.35 0.65 21.88
N CYS A 98 -17.50 1.60 21.52
CA CYS A 98 -16.09 1.32 21.18
C CYS A 98 -15.33 0.67 22.34
N TYR A 99 -15.47 1.17 23.57
CA TYR A 99 -14.84 0.56 24.75
C TYR A 99 -15.35 -0.86 25.03
N HIS A 100 -16.66 -1.08 24.91
CA HIS A 100 -17.26 -2.41 25.08
C HIS A 100 -16.76 -3.41 24.02
N GLN A 101 -16.54 -2.91 22.80
CA GLN A 101 -16.04 -3.67 21.67
C GLN A 101 -14.50 -3.70 21.58
N GLU A 102 -13.80 -3.20 22.61
CA GLU A 102 -12.33 -3.14 22.68
C GLU A 102 -11.68 -2.51 21.43
N VAL A 103 -12.35 -1.57 20.77
CA VAL A 103 -11.86 -0.92 19.53
C VAL A 103 -11.52 0.56 19.79
N TYR A 104 -10.38 1.03 19.28
CA TYR A 104 -9.94 2.40 19.53
C TYR A 104 -10.83 3.40 18.78
N PRO A 105 -11.47 4.38 19.47
CA PRO A 105 -12.51 5.26 18.92
C PRO A 105 -11.92 6.37 18.03
N GLN A 106 -11.38 5.98 16.88
CA GLN A 106 -10.86 6.89 15.86
C GLN A 106 -12.00 7.55 15.08
N ASP A 107 -11.73 8.75 14.58
CA ASP A 107 -12.61 9.56 13.75
C ASP A 107 -13.39 8.78 12.66
N VAL A 108 -12.71 8.01 11.80
CA VAL A 108 -13.35 7.23 10.73
C VAL A 108 -14.21 6.08 11.27
N LEU A 109 -13.80 5.46 12.37
CA LEU A 109 -14.59 4.41 13.02
C LEU A 109 -15.85 4.98 13.64
N LEU A 110 -15.75 6.08 14.39
CA LEU A 110 -16.90 6.77 14.98
C LEU A 110 -17.88 7.23 13.89
N LEU A 111 -17.34 7.76 12.79
CA LEU A 111 -18.14 8.13 11.63
C LEU A 111 -18.85 6.92 11.01
N TRP A 112 -18.18 5.78 10.88
CA TRP A 112 -18.79 4.54 10.40
C TRP A 112 -19.92 4.06 11.33
N MET A 113 -19.70 4.10 12.65
CA MET A 113 -20.72 3.71 13.64
C MET A 113 -21.93 4.65 13.62
N LEU A 114 -21.71 5.96 13.52
CA LEU A 114 -22.77 6.98 13.51
C LEU A 114 -23.54 7.04 12.20
N LYS A 115 -22.90 6.68 11.08
CA LYS A 115 -23.56 6.67 9.75
C LYS A 115 -24.72 5.71 9.62
N GLY A 116 -24.78 4.66 10.44
CA GLY A 116 -25.94 3.79 10.53
C GLY A 116 -27.21 4.53 10.96
N TYR A 117 -27.06 5.70 11.61
CA TYR A 117 -28.14 6.43 12.26
C TYR A 117 -28.38 7.81 11.65
N LYS A 118 -27.31 8.52 11.27
CA LYS A 118 -27.39 9.93 10.82
C LYS A 118 -26.29 10.29 9.81
N LYS A 119 -26.55 11.32 9.00
CA LYS A 119 -25.56 11.91 8.11
C LYS A 119 -24.70 12.91 8.87
N VAL A 120 -23.70 12.40 9.59
CA VAL A 120 -22.78 13.20 10.40
C VAL A 120 -21.46 13.44 9.67
N GLY A 121 -20.82 14.60 9.86
CA GLY A 121 -19.47 14.91 9.37
C GLY A 121 -18.39 14.80 10.45
N LEU A 122 -17.13 14.62 10.05
CA LEU A 122 -16.00 14.55 10.99
C LEU A 122 -15.84 15.81 11.86
N GLU A 123 -16.03 16.98 11.27
CA GLU A 123 -15.97 18.27 11.98
C GLU A 123 -17.06 18.40 13.04
N GLU A 124 -18.22 17.78 12.82
CA GLU A 124 -19.31 17.76 13.78
C GLU A 124 -19.01 16.82 14.95
N ILE A 125 -18.49 15.61 14.67
CA ILE A 125 -18.03 14.68 15.72
C ILE A 125 -16.99 15.36 16.62
N GLN A 126 -15.99 16.00 16.01
CA GLN A 126 -14.93 16.70 16.74
C GLN A 126 -15.51 17.83 17.62
N ARG A 127 -16.33 18.70 17.04
CA ARG A 127 -16.94 19.83 17.76
C ARG A 127 -17.81 19.36 18.93
N VAL A 128 -18.61 18.31 18.74
CA VAL A 128 -19.44 17.76 19.83
C VAL A 128 -18.54 17.13 20.90
N ALA A 129 -17.50 16.37 20.51
CA ALA A 129 -16.55 15.77 21.44
C ALA A 129 -15.85 16.82 22.33
N GLU A 130 -15.38 17.92 21.75
CA GLU A 130 -14.71 19.01 22.47
C GLU A 130 -15.66 19.77 23.43
N ALA A 131 -16.96 19.77 23.14
CA ALA A 131 -17.96 20.42 23.97
C ALA A 131 -18.55 19.49 25.05
N SER A 132 -18.35 18.17 24.93
CA SER A 132 -18.97 17.16 25.80
C SER A 132 -18.20 17.00 27.11
N CYS A 133 -18.90 16.78 28.21
CA CYS A 133 -18.28 16.52 29.51
C CYS A 133 -17.91 15.03 29.63
N GLY A 134 -16.68 14.73 30.06
CA GLY A 134 -16.21 13.35 30.24
C GLY A 134 -15.66 12.69 28.97
N LEU A 135 -15.56 13.44 27.86
CA LEU A 135 -14.84 13.03 26.65
C LEU A 135 -13.56 13.86 26.48
N GLN A 136 -12.51 13.22 25.99
CA GLN A 136 -11.24 13.84 25.65
C GLN A 136 -10.94 13.59 24.16
N VAL A 137 -10.58 14.65 23.44
CA VAL A 137 -10.13 14.54 22.05
C VAL A 137 -8.61 14.43 22.02
N GLU A 138 -8.11 13.35 21.44
CA GLU A 138 -6.67 13.13 21.19
C GLU A 138 -6.37 13.30 19.71
N TYR A 139 -5.40 14.16 19.39
CA TYR A 139 -4.99 14.42 18.01
C TYR A 139 -3.81 13.54 17.61
N SER A 140 -3.87 12.96 16.41
CA SER A 140 -2.82 12.12 15.85
C SER A 140 -1.51 12.91 15.66
N ALA A 141 -0.43 12.50 16.34
CA ALA A 141 0.88 13.15 16.18
C ALA A 141 1.44 13.08 14.73
N THR A 142 1.07 12.02 14.00
CA THR A 142 1.59 11.71 12.65
C THR A 142 0.76 12.31 11.51
N SER A 143 -0.48 12.75 11.76
CA SER A 143 -1.39 13.18 10.70
C SER A 143 -2.05 14.50 11.08
N LYS A 144 -2.10 15.44 10.11
CA LYS A 144 -2.68 16.77 10.34
C LYS A 144 -4.21 16.76 10.54
N LYS A 145 -4.89 15.62 10.39
CA LYS A 145 -6.36 15.55 10.34
C LYS A 145 -7.00 14.41 11.12
N GLY A 146 -6.21 13.48 11.68
CA GLY A 146 -6.76 12.36 12.45
C GLY A 146 -6.97 12.73 13.92
N PHE A 147 -8.09 12.31 14.49
CA PHE A 147 -8.37 12.42 15.92
C PHE A 147 -9.03 11.14 16.47
N ALA A 148 -8.96 10.97 17.78
CA ALA A 148 -9.70 9.97 18.54
C ALA A 148 -10.49 10.64 19.66
N VAL A 149 -11.60 10.03 20.06
CA VAL A 149 -12.47 10.52 21.14
C VAL A 149 -12.50 9.49 22.26
N LEU A 150 -11.79 9.76 23.34
CA LEU A 150 -11.67 8.87 24.50
C LEU A 150 -12.58 9.32 25.65
N MET A 151 -12.92 8.39 26.54
CA MET A 151 -13.55 8.75 27.82
C MET A 151 -12.48 9.19 28.81
N GLU A 152 -12.71 10.30 29.53
CA GLU A 152 -11.82 10.76 30.60
C GLU A 152 -11.65 9.68 31.69
N MET A 153 -12.72 8.93 31.95
CA MET A 153 -12.71 7.76 32.82
C MET A 153 -13.17 6.53 32.04
N PRO A 154 -12.28 5.56 31.76
CA PRO A 154 -12.68 4.33 31.08
C PRO A 154 -13.64 3.50 31.95
N PRO A 155 -14.50 2.66 31.34
CA PRO A 155 -15.40 1.78 32.08
C PRO A 155 -14.65 0.86 33.07
N LEU A 156 -15.27 0.57 34.21
CA LEU A 156 -14.68 -0.31 35.21
C LEU A 156 -14.40 -1.70 34.61
N GLY A 157 -13.16 -2.17 34.78
CA GLY A 157 -12.73 -3.46 34.24
C GLY A 157 -12.26 -3.44 32.78
N PHE A 158 -12.23 -2.27 32.14
CA PHE A 158 -11.62 -2.12 30.82
C PHE A 158 -10.11 -2.39 30.89
N SER A 159 -9.64 -3.35 30.08
CA SER A 159 -8.25 -3.81 30.07
C SER A 159 -7.38 -3.18 28.99
N GLY A 160 -7.96 -2.33 28.13
CA GLY A 160 -7.28 -1.74 26.97
C GLY A 160 -7.94 -2.14 25.64
N PHE A 161 -7.48 -1.51 24.56
CA PHE A 161 -7.97 -1.77 23.22
C PHE A 161 -7.23 -2.95 22.59
N ALA A 162 -7.90 -3.68 21.70
CA ALA A 162 -7.36 -4.89 21.09
C ALA A 162 -6.24 -4.63 20.07
N ASP A 163 -6.10 -3.40 19.55
CA ASP A 163 -5.02 -3.05 18.62
C ASP A 163 -3.62 -3.25 19.24
N ASP A 164 -3.51 -3.10 20.56
CA ASP A 164 -2.26 -3.34 21.32
C ASP A 164 -2.00 -4.84 21.58
N ALA A 165 -2.99 -5.70 21.34
CA ALA A 165 -2.97 -7.12 21.71
C ALA A 165 -2.74 -8.06 20.51
N ALA A 166 -2.33 -7.54 19.35
CA ALA A 166 -2.10 -8.34 18.15
C ALA A 166 -1.10 -9.49 18.39
N GLU A 167 -0.14 -9.32 19.30
CA GLU A 167 0.85 -10.33 19.69
C GLU A 167 0.25 -11.54 20.43
N HIS A 168 -0.98 -11.43 20.92
CA HIS A 168 -1.63 -12.45 21.75
C HIS A 168 -2.78 -13.18 21.04
N VAL A 169 -3.01 -12.91 19.76
CA VAL A 169 -4.07 -13.58 19.00
C VAL A 169 -3.63 -15.03 18.70
N PRO A 170 -4.38 -16.06 19.15
CA PRO A 170 -4.07 -17.45 18.85
C PRO A 170 -4.02 -17.71 17.33
N LEU A 171 -3.00 -18.46 16.89
CA LEU A 171 -2.82 -18.80 15.48
C LEU A 171 -4.05 -19.48 14.86
N SER A 172 -4.75 -20.31 15.63
CA SER A 172 -5.97 -20.97 15.17
C SER A 172 -7.09 -20.00 14.78
N LEU A 173 -7.20 -18.85 15.45
CA LEU A 173 -8.17 -17.81 15.08
C LEU A 173 -7.75 -17.07 13.81
N VAL A 174 -6.44 -16.85 13.63
CA VAL A 174 -5.87 -16.27 12.40
C VAL A 174 -6.16 -17.18 11.20
N GLU A 175 -5.92 -18.48 11.34
CA GLU A 175 -6.20 -19.47 10.30
C GLU A 175 -7.70 -19.55 9.95
N GLN A 176 -8.58 -19.54 10.96
CA GLN A 176 -10.03 -19.52 10.73
C GLN A 176 -10.47 -18.25 10.01
N ALA A 177 -10.01 -17.07 10.45
CA ALA A 177 -10.32 -15.81 9.80
C ALA A 177 -9.78 -15.76 8.36
N ALA A 178 -8.56 -16.26 8.13
CA ALA A 178 -7.97 -16.36 6.80
C ALA A 178 -8.81 -17.25 5.88
N MET A 179 -9.24 -18.43 6.37
CA MET A 179 -10.09 -19.34 5.63
C MET A 179 -11.39 -18.66 5.20
N MET A 180 -12.06 -18.01 6.15
CA MET A 180 -13.30 -17.29 5.88
C MET A 180 -13.10 -16.21 4.81
N VAL A 181 -12.07 -15.36 4.96
CA VAL A 181 -11.78 -14.28 4.02
C VAL A 181 -11.45 -14.81 2.61
N LEU A 182 -10.71 -15.91 2.51
CA LEU A 182 -10.35 -16.54 1.23
C LEU A 182 -11.55 -17.20 0.54
N LEU A 183 -12.46 -17.81 1.30
CA LEU A 183 -13.72 -18.35 0.78
C LEU A 183 -14.64 -17.26 0.24
N GLY A 184 -14.46 -16.02 0.68
CA GLY A 184 -15.28 -14.88 0.29
C GLY A 184 -16.59 -14.80 1.06
N GLY A 185 -17.59 -14.09 0.51
CA GLY A 185 -18.90 -13.93 1.16
C GLY A 185 -19.00 -12.81 2.19
N TRP A 186 -17.95 -12.00 2.32
CA TRP A 186 -17.98 -10.71 3.02
C TRP A 186 -18.70 -9.65 2.16
N PRO A 187 -19.33 -8.62 2.77
CA PRO A 187 -20.38 -7.81 2.14
C PRO A 187 -19.99 -7.15 0.80
N ILE A 188 -21.03 -6.78 0.06
CA ILE A 188 -21.18 -6.80 -1.41
C ILE A 188 -20.30 -5.75 -2.15
N PRO A 189 -19.68 -6.11 -3.31
CA PRO A 189 -18.84 -5.25 -4.16
C PRO A 189 -19.36 -3.84 -4.52
N GLU A 190 -20.63 -3.49 -4.30
CA GLU A 190 -21.11 -2.13 -4.57
C GLU A 190 -20.80 -1.14 -3.44
N GLN A 191 -20.49 -1.62 -2.23
CA GLN A 191 -20.03 -0.73 -1.16
C GLN A 191 -18.58 -0.33 -1.45
N THR A 192 -18.39 0.92 -1.88
CA THR A 192 -17.08 1.47 -2.24
C THR A 192 -16.06 1.50 -1.10
N ASN A 193 -16.48 1.11 0.10
CA ASN A 193 -15.78 1.29 1.37
C ASN A 193 -15.53 -0.07 2.03
N HIS A 194 -15.01 -1.06 1.30
CA HIS A 194 -14.47 -2.29 1.90
C HIS A 194 -13.21 -1.98 2.70
N ASP A 195 -13.42 -1.29 3.82
CA ASP A 195 -12.43 -0.95 4.82
C ASP A 195 -12.25 -2.13 5.79
N ARG A 196 -11.17 -2.05 6.56
CA ARG A 196 -10.80 -3.07 7.56
C ARG A 196 -11.93 -3.31 8.56
N ILE A 197 -12.68 -2.25 8.87
CA ILE A 197 -13.81 -2.24 9.80
C ILE A 197 -14.95 -3.11 9.26
N SER A 198 -15.28 -2.99 7.97
CA SER A 198 -16.32 -3.80 7.33
C SER A 198 -15.99 -5.30 7.33
N ILE A 199 -14.74 -5.67 7.08
CA ILE A 199 -14.29 -7.07 7.20
C ILE A 199 -14.37 -7.52 8.66
N ALA A 200 -13.89 -6.71 9.60
CA ALA A 200 -13.93 -7.03 11.02
C ALA A 200 -15.37 -7.23 11.53
N ALA A 201 -16.30 -6.37 11.12
CA ALA A 201 -17.71 -6.48 11.46
C ALA A 201 -18.35 -7.74 10.85
N TRP A 202 -17.97 -8.11 9.62
CA TRP A 202 -18.41 -9.36 9.01
C TRP A 202 -17.87 -10.60 9.74
N LEU A 203 -16.58 -10.61 10.09
CA LEU A 203 -15.99 -11.67 10.90
C LEU A 203 -16.70 -11.77 12.26
N HIS A 204 -16.92 -10.64 12.93
CA HIS A 204 -17.65 -10.56 14.19
C HIS A 204 -19.09 -11.06 14.08
N SER A 205 -19.74 -10.92 12.91
CA SER A 205 -21.11 -11.41 12.70
C SER A 205 -21.17 -12.91 12.35
N SER A 206 -20.03 -13.58 12.22
CA SER A 206 -19.99 -15.00 11.87
C SER A 206 -20.22 -15.90 13.08
N GLU A 207 -20.83 -17.07 12.85
CA GLU A 207 -21.07 -18.05 13.91
C GLU A 207 -19.78 -18.49 14.63
N VAL A 208 -18.66 -18.53 13.91
CA VAL A 208 -17.36 -18.98 14.40
C VAL A 208 -16.70 -17.92 15.28
N LEU A 209 -16.72 -16.65 14.87
CA LEU A 209 -15.94 -15.58 15.51
C LEU A 209 -16.81 -14.55 16.27
N GLN A 210 -18.13 -14.74 16.38
CA GLN A 210 -19.05 -13.86 17.15
C GLN A 210 -18.72 -13.73 18.64
N HIS A 211 -17.91 -14.64 19.18
CA HIS A 211 -17.46 -14.58 20.57
C HIS A 211 -16.29 -13.60 20.77
N LEU A 212 -15.68 -13.10 19.68
CA LEU A 212 -14.64 -12.09 19.71
C LEU A 212 -15.29 -10.69 19.67
N THR A 213 -14.64 -9.72 20.31
CA THR A 213 -15.01 -8.31 20.20
C THR A 213 -14.65 -7.78 18.80
N LEU A 214 -15.30 -6.69 18.36
CA LEU A 214 -14.97 -6.06 17.08
C LEU A 214 -13.49 -5.66 17.00
N GLY A 215 -12.91 -5.17 18.10
CA GLY A 215 -11.49 -4.83 18.19
C GLY A 215 -10.59 -6.03 17.92
N LYS A 216 -10.91 -7.21 18.49
CA LYS A 216 -10.16 -8.45 18.23
C LYS A 216 -10.31 -8.91 16.77
N CYS A 217 -11.49 -8.78 16.18
CA CYS A 217 -11.69 -9.03 14.75
C CYS A 217 -10.90 -8.05 13.88
N LEU A 218 -10.78 -6.78 14.28
CA LEU A 218 -9.98 -5.78 13.57
C LEU A 218 -8.48 -6.10 13.64
N ALA A 219 -7.99 -6.53 14.81
CA ALA A 219 -6.62 -7.02 14.98
C ALA A 219 -6.35 -8.23 14.07
N LEU A 220 -7.28 -9.18 13.97
CA LEU A 220 -7.20 -10.29 13.00
C LEU A 220 -7.07 -9.76 11.57
N VAL A 221 -7.92 -8.84 11.13
CA VAL A 221 -7.84 -8.25 9.78
C VAL A 221 -6.50 -7.57 9.54
N ASN A 222 -5.96 -6.85 10.52
CA ASN A 222 -4.64 -6.23 10.42
C ASN A 222 -3.52 -7.27 10.28
N LEU A 223 -3.58 -8.39 11.02
CA LEU A 223 -2.66 -9.52 10.85
C LEU A 223 -2.77 -10.15 9.46
N LEU A 224 -3.99 -10.35 8.95
CA LEU A 224 -4.22 -10.89 7.61
C LEU A 224 -3.74 -9.94 6.49
N LEU A 225 -3.74 -8.63 6.72
CA LEU A 225 -3.17 -7.64 5.81
C LEU A 225 -1.65 -7.57 5.86
N ALA A 226 -1.07 -7.77 7.04
CA ALA A 226 0.38 -7.88 7.20
C ALA A 226 0.91 -9.18 6.59
N SER A 227 0.08 -10.23 6.55
CA SER A 227 0.36 -11.45 5.79
C SER A 227 0.13 -11.20 4.29
N HIS A 228 1.21 -11.03 3.53
CA HIS A 228 1.18 -10.77 2.08
C HIS A 228 0.46 -11.84 1.22
N SER A 229 -0.10 -12.89 1.82
CA SER A 229 -0.72 -14.01 1.12
C SER A 229 -2.23 -14.17 1.34
N VAL A 230 -2.86 -13.39 2.24
CA VAL A 230 -4.29 -13.57 2.56
C VAL A 230 -5.15 -12.45 1.99
N LEU A 231 -4.85 -11.21 2.35
CA LEU A 231 -5.53 -10.03 1.85
C LEU A 231 -4.59 -9.17 1.00
N GLY A 232 -5.12 -8.58 -0.06
CA GLY A 232 -4.43 -7.57 -0.85
C GLY A 232 -5.36 -6.43 -1.23
N LYS A 233 -4.89 -5.53 -2.08
CA LYS A 233 -5.67 -4.40 -2.58
C LYS A 233 -5.94 -4.51 -4.08
N ARG A 234 -7.13 -4.09 -4.49
CA ARG A 234 -7.49 -3.83 -5.90
C ARG A 234 -8.41 -2.62 -5.96
N ALA A 235 -8.05 -1.62 -6.77
CA ALA A 235 -8.75 -0.34 -6.87
C ALA A 235 -9.01 0.34 -5.50
N GLY A 236 -8.02 0.29 -4.59
CA GLY A 236 -8.10 0.86 -3.25
C GLY A 236 -8.97 0.06 -2.25
N ARG A 237 -9.52 -1.08 -2.65
CA ARG A 237 -10.36 -1.94 -1.82
C ARG A 237 -9.58 -3.16 -1.37
N LEU A 238 -9.88 -3.65 -0.17
CA LEU A 238 -9.40 -4.95 0.26
C LEU A 238 -10.06 -6.04 -0.59
N VAL A 239 -9.30 -7.08 -0.92
CA VAL A 239 -9.74 -8.27 -1.65
C VAL A 239 -8.94 -9.48 -1.18
N PRO A 240 -9.42 -10.72 -1.37
CA PRO A 240 -8.55 -11.90 -1.23
C PRO A 240 -7.28 -11.74 -2.07
N TYR A 241 -6.14 -12.18 -1.56
CA TYR A 241 -4.83 -11.87 -2.14
C TYR A 241 -4.72 -12.28 -3.62
N PHE A 242 -5.24 -13.45 -4.00
CA PHE A 242 -5.23 -13.93 -5.39
C PHE A 242 -6.03 -13.03 -6.36
N GLN A 243 -6.87 -12.13 -5.84
CA GLN A 243 -7.62 -11.13 -6.61
C GLN A 243 -6.99 -9.73 -6.51
N SER A 244 -5.84 -9.59 -5.85
CA SER A 244 -5.19 -8.29 -5.67
C SER A 244 -4.36 -7.88 -6.88
N GLU A 245 -4.13 -6.58 -7.02
CA GLU A 245 -3.19 -6.04 -8.02
C GLU A 245 -1.75 -6.53 -7.78
N GLU A 246 -1.39 -6.80 -6.52
CA GLU A 246 -0.06 -7.28 -6.19
C GLU A 246 0.17 -8.73 -6.63
N TYR A 247 -0.83 -9.59 -6.42
CA TYR A 247 -0.79 -10.95 -6.96
C TYR A 247 -0.75 -10.95 -8.50
N GLU A 248 -1.54 -10.09 -9.14
CA GLU A 248 -1.50 -9.91 -10.60
C GLU A 248 -0.10 -9.49 -11.08
N LYS A 249 0.55 -8.55 -10.39
CA LYS A 249 1.95 -8.18 -10.70
C LYS A 249 2.91 -9.34 -10.52
N GLN A 250 2.78 -10.14 -9.45
CA GLN A 250 3.63 -11.30 -9.22
C GLN A 250 3.49 -12.34 -10.33
N GLU A 251 2.26 -12.66 -10.72
CA GLU A 251 2.01 -13.64 -11.79
C GLU A 251 2.48 -13.10 -13.16
N ASN A 252 2.28 -11.81 -13.43
CA ASN A 252 2.79 -11.16 -14.63
C ASN A 252 4.33 -11.13 -14.66
N ALA A 253 4.99 -10.82 -13.54
CA ALA A 253 6.44 -10.92 -13.43
C ALA A 253 6.93 -12.34 -13.70
N ARG A 254 6.30 -13.36 -13.12
CA ARG A 254 6.64 -14.77 -13.36
C ARG A 254 6.53 -15.16 -14.84
N ARG A 255 5.58 -14.56 -15.57
CA ARG A 255 5.36 -14.78 -17.01
C ARG A 255 6.10 -13.79 -17.90
N THR A 256 6.92 -12.90 -17.35
CA THR A 256 7.58 -11.80 -18.10
C THR A 256 6.58 -11.00 -18.93
N CYS A 257 5.43 -10.69 -18.36
CA CYS A 257 4.33 -9.97 -18.99
C CYS A 257 4.16 -8.58 -18.33
N PRO A 258 3.86 -7.52 -19.10
CA PRO A 258 3.66 -6.20 -18.52
C PRO A 258 2.33 -6.12 -17.75
N THR A 259 2.32 -5.33 -16.66
CA THR A 259 1.12 -5.06 -15.87
C THR A 259 0.59 -3.65 -16.12
N GLY A 260 -0.71 -3.52 -16.35
CA GLY A 260 -1.41 -2.23 -16.40
C GLY A 260 -1.19 -1.40 -17.68
N LEU A 261 -0.85 -2.04 -18.80
CA LEU A 261 -0.77 -1.39 -20.10
C LEU A 261 -2.15 -1.26 -20.76
N ARG A 262 -2.29 -0.25 -21.62
CA ARG A 262 -3.41 -0.13 -22.55
C ARG A 262 -3.18 -1.01 -23.79
N GLU A 263 -4.25 -1.32 -24.51
CA GLU A 263 -4.22 -2.24 -25.67
C GLU A 263 -3.31 -1.75 -26.82
N ASP A 264 -3.04 -0.44 -26.90
CA ASP A 264 -2.27 0.22 -27.96
C ASP A 264 -0.88 0.69 -27.51
N GLU A 265 -0.51 0.51 -26.25
CA GLU A 265 0.78 0.94 -25.73
C GLU A 265 1.89 -0.02 -26.13
N VAL A 266 3.01 0.51 -26.64
CA VAL A 266 4.23 -0.26 -26.91
C VAL A 266 5.12 -0.18 -25.68
N TRP A 267 5.72 -1.29 -25.26
CA TRP A 267 6.54 -1.36 -24.05
C TRP A 267 7.92 -1.95 -24.31
N VAL A 268 8.81 -1.75 -23.34
CA VAL A 268 10.15 -2.36 -23.34
C VAL A 268 10.05 -3.85 -23.02
N SER A 269 10.31 -4.71 -24.00
CA SER A 269 10.06 -6.17 -23.89
C SER A 269 11.30 -7.03 -23.63
N CYS A 270 12.52 -6.50 -23.78
CA CYS A 270 13.75 -7.24 -23.52
C CYS A 270 14.78 -6.42 -22.74
N TRP A 271 15.76 -7.13 -22.18
CA TRP A 271 16.77 -6.56 -21.30
C TRP A 271 17.75 -5.66 -22.04
N GLU A 272 18.13 -6.06 -23.25
CA GLU A 272 19.09 -5.36 -24.09
C GLU A 272 18.58 -3.95 -24.44
N ASP A 273 17.31 -3.86 -24.84
CA ASP A 273 16.64 -2.59 -25.13
C ASP A 273 16.57 -1.73 -23.87
N PHE A 274 16.13 -2.28 -22.73
CA PHE A 274 16.07 -1.54 -21.48
C PHE A 274 17.43 -0.97 -21.05
N ILE A 275 18.48 -1.81 -21.07
CA ILE A 275 19.85 -1.40 -20.73
C ILE A 275 20.34 -0.33 -21.71
N GLY A 276 20.06 -0.48 -23.01
CA GLY A 276 20.38 0.49 -24.04
C GLY A 276 19.73 1.85 -23.77
N TYR A 277 18.41 1.86 -23.51
CA TYR A 277 17.67 3.07 -23.17
C TYR A 277 18.18 3.72 -21.89
N LEU A 278 18.44 2.94 -20.85
CA LEU A 278 18.94 3.46 -19.58
C LEU A 278 20.34 4.09 -19.71
N LYS A 279 21.23 3.51 -20.54
CA LYS A 279 22.54 4.11 -20.87
C LYS A 279 22.37 5.47 -21.52
N VAL A 280 21.53 5.57 -22.56
CA VAL A 280 21.26 6.84 -23.25
C VAL A 280 20.73 7.90 -22.28
N LEU A 281 19.73 7.54 -21.45
CA LEU A 281 19.16 8.46 -20.48
C LEU A 281 20.19 8.93 -19.43
N LEU A 282 21.05 8.03 -18.94
CA LEU A 282 22.08 8.39 -17.99
C LEU A 282 23.15 9.28 -18.61
N GLU A 283 23.60 9.00 -19.83
CA GLU A 283 24.56 9.83 -20.57
C GLU A 283 24.03 11.26 -20.78
N GLU A 284 22.76 11.39 -21.19
CA GLU A 284 22.07 12.68 -21.36
C GLU A 284 21.90 13.44 -20.02
N ASN A 285 21.83 12.72 -18.89
CA ASN A 285 21.69 13.30 -17.54
C ASN A 285 23.02 13.37 -16.77
N GLY A 286 24.17 13.39 -17.46
CA GLY A 286 25.48 13.59 -16.83
C GLY A 286 25.98 12.37 -16.04
N GLY A 287 25.59 11.18 -16.47
CA GLY A 287 26.00 9.88 -15.92
C GLY A 287 25.19 9.41 -14.71
N LYS A 288 24.12 10.14 -14.33
CA LYS A 288 23.34 9.85 -13.12
C LYS A 288 21.87 10.21 -13.26
N MET A 289 20.98 9.42 -12.65
CA MET A 289 19.54 9.70 -12.65
C MET A 289 18.86 9.06 -11.44
N MET A 290 17.81 9.71 -10.92
CA MET A 290 16.95 9.12 -9.90
C MET A 290 16.08 8.01 -10.51
N SER A 291 15.98 6.86 -9.85
CA SER A 291 15.16 5.72 -10.25
C SER A 291 13.70 6.11 -10.53
N ALA A 292 13.13 6.97 -9.68
CA ALA A 292 11.82 7.62 -9.84
C ALA A 292 11.54 8.19 -11.25
N ARG A 293 12.59 8.70 -11.91
CA ARG A 293 12.49 9.36 -13.22
C ARG A 293 12.50 8.37 -14.38
N VAL A 294 13.05 7.17 -14.21
CA VAL A 294 13.30 6.20 -15.30
C VAL A 294 12.04 5.98 -16.15
N LYS A 295 10.90 5.70 -15.52
CA LYS A 295 9.61 5.48 -16.22
C LYS A 295 9.19 6.67 -17.08
N ASN A 296 9.24 7.86 -16.49
CA ASN A 296 8.81 9.08 -17.16
C ASN A 296 9.76 9.46 -18.30
N GLU A 297 11.07 9.26 -18.10
CA GLU A 297 12.08 9.55 -19.11
C GLU A 297 12.02 8.54 -20.28
N ILE A 298 11.79 7.26 -20.01
CA ILE A 298 11.60 6.26 -21.08
C ILE A 298 10.38 6.62 -21.92
N ARG A 299 9.25 6.94 -21.28
CA ARG A 299 8.03 7.37 -21.96
C ARG A 299 8.27 8.63 -22.80
N ALA A 300 8.87 9.66 -22.19
CA ALA A 300 9.10 10.94 -22.86
C ALA A 300 10.10 10.85 -24.02
N ARG A 301 11.16 10.05 -23.87
CA ARG A 301 12.28 9.99 -24.83
C ARG A 301 12.03 9.01 -25.96
N PHE A 302 11.46 7.85 -25.66
CA PHE A 302 11.33 6.75 -26.61
C PHE A 302 9.88 6.46 -27.02
N ASN A 303 8.88 7.13 -26.42
CA ASN A 303 7.47 6.84 -26.64
C ASN A 303 7.14 5.36 -26.36
N LEU A 304 7.74 4.82 -25.29
CA LEU A 304 7.57 3.46 -24.82
C LEU A 304 7.13 3.46 -23.35
N GLU A 305 6.27 2.52 -23.00
CA GLU A 305 5.95 2.24 -21.61
C GLU A 305 7.01 1.32 -20.98
N PHE A 306 7.26 1.54 -19.69
CA PHE A 306 8.16 0.70 -18.91
C PHE A 306 7.40 -0.03 -17.81
N SER A 307 7.40 -1.36 -17.90
CA SER A 307 6.78 -2.26 -16.94
C SER A 307 7.84 -3.23 -16.42
N GLU A 308 8.11 -3.19 -15.12
CA GLU A 308 9.10 -4.06 -14.47
C GLU A 308 8.74 -5.54 -14.60
N THR A 309 7.43 -5.84 -14.59
CA THR A 309 6.91 -7.20 -14.71
C THR A 309 7.18 -7.79 -16.09
N ALA A 310 7.30 -6.96 -17.14
CA ALA A 310 7.74 -7.43 -18.46
C ALA A 310 9.17 -7.97 -18.45
N LEU A 311 10.00 -7.52 -17.51
CA LEU A 311 11.38 -7.98 -17.32
C LEU A 311 11.53 -9.01 -16.20
N GLY A 312 10.42 -9.43 -15.59
CA GLY A 312 10.43 -10.49 -14.57
C GLY A 312 10.50 -10.01 -13.12
N HIS A 313 10.29 -8.72 -12.86
CA HIS A 313 10.37 -8.15 -11.52
C HIS A 313 9.06 -7.48 -11.10
N VAL A 314 8.66 -7.68 -9.84
CA VAL A 314 7.46 -7.04 -9.27
C VAL A 314 7.66 -5.55 -8.98
N SER A 315 8.90 -5.10 -8.95
CA SER A 315 9.24 -3.73 -8.60
C SER A 315 10.55 -3.22 -9.21
N LEU A 316 10.65 -1.89 -9.30
CA LEU A 316 11.85 -1.22 -9.81
C LEU A 316 13.06 -1.47 -8.92
N GLY A 317 12.90 -1.47 -7.59
CA GLY A 317 14.02 -1.76 -6.68
C GLY A 317 14.60 -3.15 -6.92
N ASN A 318 13.74 -4.17 -7.03
CA ASN A 318 14.17 -5.54 -7.32
C ASN A 318 14.81 -5.67 -8.72
N LEU A 319 14.31 -4.91 -9.68
CA LEU A 319 14.88 -4.87 -11.04
C LEU A 319 16.25 -4.20 -11.08
N LEU A 320 16.45 -3.13 -10.31
CA LEU A 320 17.73 -2.42 -10.23
C LEU A 320 18.80 -3.21 -9.46
N ASP A 321 18.37 -4.08 -8.56
CA ASP A 321 19.24 -5.05 -7.86
C ASP A 321 19.56 -6.29 -8.74
N ASP A 322 18.99 -6.42 -9.94
CA ASP A 322 19.24 -7.56 -10.82
C ASP A 322 20.71 -7.57 -11.32
N PRO A 323 21.40 -8.74 -11.31
CA PRO A 323 22.79 -8.86 -11.76
C PRO A 323 23.06 -8.27 -13.16
N ARG A 324 22.10 -8.35 -14.08
CA ARG A 324 22.23 -7.81 -15.45
C ARG A 324 22.31 -6.29 -15.46
N ILE A 325 21.57 -5.61 -14.56
CA ILE A 325 21.68 -4.16 -14.37
C ILE A 325 22.98 -3.82 -13.66
N LEU A 326 23.27 -4.55 -12.58
CA LEU A 326 24.49 -4.36 -11.80
C LEU A 326 25.76 -4.65 -12.59
N GLU A 327 25.70 -5.31 -13.75
CA GLU A 327 26.82 -5.45 -14.68
C GLU A 327 27.21 -4.10 -15.30
N HIS A 328 26.24 -3.25 -15.65
CA HIS A 328 26.46 -2.01 -16.40
C HIS A 328 26.37 -0.73 -15.55
N PHE A 329 25.68 -0.77 -14.42
CA PHE A 329 25.36 0.40 -13.61
C PHE A 329 25.75 0.20 -12.14
N HIS A 330 25.96 1.30 -11.41
CA HIS A 330 25.99 1.32 -9.96
C HIS A 330 24.68 1.89 -9.45
N VAL A 331 24.04 1.21 -8.50
CA VAL A 331 22.82 1.69 -7.85
C VAL A 331 23.17 2.07 -6.41
N ARG A 332 22.93 3.33 -6.04
CA ARG A 332 23.11 3.82 -4.67
C ARG A 332 21.75 4.02 -4.01
N LYS A 333 21.47 3.21 -3.00
CA LYS A 333 20.31 3.37 -2.14
C LYS A 333 20.53 4.56 -1.21
N SER A 334 19.62 5.52 -1.20
CA SER A 334 19.77 6.77 -0.42
C SER A 334 18.50 7.12 0.35
N PRO A 335 18.14 6.40 1.43
CA PRO A 335 16.97 6.74 2.24
C PRO A 335 17.08 8.17 2.79
N PRO A 336 16.01 9.00 2.82
CA PRO A 336 14.62 8.72 2.42
C PRO A 336 14.32 8.95 0.93
N ALA A 337 15.33 9.29 0.12
CA ALA A 337 15.18 9.57 -1.31
C ALA A 337 15.14 8.30 -2.16
N ALA A 338 14.59 8.41 -3.37
CA ALA A 338 14.62 7.34 -4.37
C ALA A 338 16.07 6.93 -4.72
N ASP A 339 16.25 5.69 -5.19
CA ASP A 339 17.58 5.18 -5.53
C ASP A 339 18.24 6.01 -6.64
N LEU A 340 19.54 6.26 -6.51
CA LEU A 340 20.34 6.96 -7.53
C LEU A 340 21.05 5.94 -8.40
N ILE A 341 20.76 5.95 -9.70
CA ILE A 341 21.39 5.11 -10.71
C ILE A 341 22.57 5.87 -11.32
N LEU A 342 23.72 5.22 -11.43
CA LEU A 342 24.97 5.78 -11.93
C LEU A 342 25.54 4.87 -13.03
N LEU A 343 26.09 5.45 -14.09
CA LEU A 343 26.83 4.68 -15.10
C LEU A 343 28.19 4.23 -14.53
N LYS A 344 28.56 2.94 -14.69
CA LYS A 344 29.85 2.43 -14.19
C LYS A 344 31.06 3.12 -14.80
N GLU A 345 31.04 3.27 -16.12
CA GLU A 345 32.14 3.85 -16.90
C GLU A 345 31.74 5.21 -17.45
N TYR A 346 31.31 6.13 -16.59
CA TYR A 346 31.01 7.48 -17.05
C TYR A 346 32.30 8.21 -17.42
N LYS A 347 32.59 8.28 -18.72
CA LYS A 347 33.51 9.27 -19.27
C LYS A 347 32.71 10.56 -19.43
N PRO A 348 33.00 11.63 -18.67
CA PRO A 348 32.29 12.89 -18.85
C PRO A 348 32.35 13.27 -20.32
N TRP A 349 31.18 13.50 -20.91
CA TRP A 349 31.08 14.00 -22.28
C TRP A 349 31.96 15.24 -22.37
N LYS A 350 33.10 15.11 -23.03
CA LYS A 350 33.90 16.27 -23.41
C LYS A 350 33.07 16.95 -24.47
N GLU A 351 32.57 18.15 -24.17
CA GLU A 351 32.03 19.04 -25.20
C GLU A 351 32.95 18.93 -26.42
N PRO A 352 32.43 18.60 -27.60
CA PRO A 352 33.26 18.47 -28.79
C PRO A 352 34.04 19.77 -28.90
N THR A 353 35.37 19.67 -28.80
CA THR A 353 36.27 20.81 -28.95
C THR A 353 35.79 21.54 -30.20
N PRO A 354 35.46 22.85 -30.12
CA PRO A 354 34.93 23.57 -31.27
C PRO A 354 35.84 23.29 -32.45
N VAL A 355 35.28 22.58 -33.45
CA VAL A 355 36.04 22.15 -34.62
C VAL A 355 36.58 23.44 -35.24
N PRO A 356 37.90 23.58 -35.46
CA PRO A 356 38.44 24.78 -36.10
C PRO A 356 37.66 25.03 -37.38
N GLU A 357 37.22 26.27 -37.58
CA GLU A 357 36.35 26.72 -38.66
C GLU A 357 37.03 26.66 -40.04
N SER A 358 37.55 25.49 -40.42
CA SER A 358 37.98 25.22 -41.77
C SER A 358 36.73 25.12 -42.68
N PRO A 359 36.70 25.83 -43.82
CA PRO A 359 35.65 25.72 -44.82
C PRO A 359 35.42 24.27 -45.30
N GLU A 360 36.44 23.42 -45.23
CA GLU A 360 36.38 22.00 -45.63
C GLU A 360 35.67 21.13 -44.58
N ALA A 361 35.72 21.51 -43.29
CA ALA A 361 35.06 20.79 -42.20
C ALA A 361 33.53 20.95 -42.18
N LYS A 362 33.01 22.08 -42.70
CA LYS A 362 31.55 22.34 -42.82
C LYS A 362 30.88 21.40 -43.83
N GLY A 363 31.60 20.95 -44.87
CA GLY A 363 31.11 19.95 -45.81
C GLY A 363 31.01 18.54 -45.21
N ALA A 364 32.02 18.13 -44.45
CA ALA A 364 32.08 16.82 -43.80
C ALA A 364 31.06 16.66 -42.66
N TRP A 365 30.79 17.73 -41.91
CA TRP A 365 29.80 17.72 -40.82
C TRP A 365 28.38 17.51 -41.33
N ARG A 366 28.00 18.18 -42.43
CA ARG A 366 26.67 18.05 -43.05
C ARG A 366 26.43 16.65 -43.62
N TRP A 367 27.47 16.02 -44.16
CA TRP A 367 27.44 14.65 -44.67
C TRP A 367 27.31 13.60 -43.55
N ASN A 368 27.98 13.80 -42.42
CA ASN A 368 27.89 12.91 -41.26
C ASN A 368 26.55 13.02 -40.50
N GLN A 369 25.89 14.18 -40.52
CA GLN A 369 24.58 14.35 -39.89
C GLN A 369 23.48 13.64 -40.70
N MET A 370 23.54 13.70 -42.03
CA MET A 370 22.59 12.99 -42.91
C MET A 370 22.80 11.48 -42.92
N ASN A 371 24.06 11.01 -42.84
CA ASN A 371 24.35 9.57 -42.76
C ASN A 371 24.21 8.99 -41.35
N GLY A 372 24.19 9.82 -40.30
CA GLY A 372 24.00 9.39 -38.91
C GLY A 372 22.61 8.78 -38.65
N ASP A 373 21.57 9.30 -39.30
CA ASP A 373 20.20 8.77 -39.17
C ASP A 373 19.97 7.49 -39.97
N GLU A 374 20.63 7.31 -41.12
CA GLU A 374 20.61 6.03 -41.85
C GLU A 374 21.46 4.95 -41.17
N LYS A 375 22.60 5.32 -40.59
CA LYS A 375 23.49 4.38 -39.86
C LYS A 375 22.89 3.94 -38.54
N LYS A 376 22.11 4.81 -37.85
CA LYS A 376 21.28 4.43 -36.68
C LYS A 376 20.18 3.43 -37.05
N LYS A 377 19.52 3.62 -38.20
CA LYS A 377 18.53 2.65 -38.73
C LYS A 377 19.17 1.30 -39.10
N ARG A 378 20.39 1.31 -39.65
CA ARG A 378 21.14 0.09 -40.02
C ARG A 378 21.70 -0.67 -38.81
N CYS A 379 22.23 0.04 -37.80
CA CYS A 379 22.73 -0.57 -36.56
C CYS A 379 21.61 -1.27 -35.77
N PHE A 380 20.39 -0.71 -35.80
CA PHE A 380 19.21 -1.30 -35.19
C PHE A 380 18.72 -2.57 -35.93
N GLN A 381 18.90 -2.66 -37.25
CA GLN A 381 18.56 -3.85 -38.03
C GLN A 381 19.62 -4.96 -37.98
N GLU A 382 20.91 -4.61 -37.83
CA GLU A 382 21.99 -5.60 -37.65
C GLU A 382 21.96 -6.26 -36.27
N LEU A 383 21.60 -5.53 -35.20
CA LEU A 383 21.49 -6.08 -33.84
C LEU A 383 20.41 -7.17 -33.70
N ILE A 384 19.35 -7.11 -34.52
CA ILE A 384 18.27 -8.10 -34.53
C ILE A 384 18.69 -9.39 -35.28
N SER A 385 19.78 -9.38 -36.04
CA SER A 385 20.13 -10.47 -36.98
C SER A 385 21.22 -11.44 -36.50
N THR A 386 21.87 -11.20 -35.36
CA THR A 386 22.96 -12.09 -34.88
C THR A 386 22.70 -12.65 -33.48
N GLY A 387 22.16 -13.88 -33.44
CA GLY A 387 22.42 -14.84 -32.36
C GLY A 387 21.19 -15.31 -31.56
N PRO A 388 20.84 -16.62 -31.58
CA PRO A 388 19.79 -17.16 -30.74
C PRO A 388 20.36 -17.50 -29.36
N TRP A 389 20.08 -16.66 -28.37
CA TRP A 389 20.26 -17.05 -26.96
C TRP A 389 19.03 -17.85 -26.54
N ARG A 390 19.23 -19.16 -26.36
CA ARG A 390 18.22 -20.07 -25.82
C ARG A 390 17.86 -19.65 -24.39
N GLN A 391 16.55 -19.53 -24.14
CA GLN A 391 15.97 -19.62 -22.81
C GLN A 391 16.20 -21.02 -22.25
N GLU A 392 17.32 -21.26 -21.57
CA GLU A 392 17.48 -22.46 -20.76
C GLU A 392 17.96 -22.07 -19.34
N VAL A 393 17.23 -22.60 -18.36
CA VAL A 393 17.49 -22.65 -16.91
C VAL A 393 17.16 -21.39 -16.11
N LEU A 394 15.86 -21.11 -15.95
CA LEU A 394 15.36 -20.59 -14.68
C LEU A 394 15.36 -21.75 -13.68
N LEU A 395 16.19 -21.66 -12.64
CA LEU A 395 16.24 -22.63 -11.55
C LEU A 395 14.86 -22.74 -10.89
N PRO A 396 14.38 -23.95 -10.54
CA PRO A 396 13.17 -24.08 -9.73
C PRO A 396 13.45 -23.45 -8.36
N LEU A 397 12.76 -22.35 -8.06
CA LEU A 397 12.72 -21.79 -6.71
C LEU A 397 12.07 -22.83 -5.78
N PRO A 398 12.55 -22.99 -4.53
CA PRO A 398 11.99 -23.94 -3.59
C PRO A 398 10.52 -23.59 -3.31
N CYS A 399 9.69 -24.64 -3.24
CA CYS A 399 8.25 -24.62 -2.98
C CYS A 399 7.85 -23.53 -1.99
N ALA A 400 6.95 -22.64 -2.43
CA ALA A 400 6.50 -21.52 -1.65
C ALA A 400 5.31 -21.92 -0.74
N PRO A 401 5.12 -21.26 0.42
CA PRO A 401 4.12 -21.62 1.44
C PRO A 401 2.65 -21.65 0.99
N TRP A 402 2.34 -21.16 -0.22
CA TRP A 402 0.98 -21.14 -0.77
C TRP A 402 0.51 -22.51 -1.32
N GLU A 403 1.39 -23.52 -1.41
CA GLU A 403 0.99 -24.88 -1.83
C GLU A 403 -0.07 -25.50 -0.88
N ILE A 404 -0.07 -25.10 0.40
CA ILE A 404 -1.10 -25.51 1.39
C ILE A 404 -2.46 -24.86 1.09
N VAL A 405 -2.49 -23.63 0.56
CA VAL A 405 -3.74 -22.97 0.18
C VAL A 405 -4.28 -23.53 -1.14
N SER A 406 -3.41 -23.96 -2.06
CA SER A 406 -3.85 -24.66 -3.28
C SER A 406 -4.42 -26.05 -3.02
N GLU A 407 -3.96 -26.78 -2.00
CA GLU A 407 -4.59 -28.04 -1.57
C GLU A 407 -6.00 -27.81 -1.00
N ILE A 408 -6.22 -26.69 -0.31
CA ILE A 408 -7.54 -26.35 0.27
C ILE A 408 -8.50 -25.83 -0.82
N CYS A 409 -8.02 -25.09 -1.82
CA CYS A 409 -8.85 -24.58 -2.92
C CYS A 409 -9.13 -25.60 -4.05
N GLN A 410 -8.44 -26.75 -4.09
CA GLN A 410 -8.70 -27.82 -5.08
C GLN A 410 -9.85 -28.76 -4.69
N VAL A 411 -10.45 -28.59 -3.51
CA VAL A 411 -11.71 -29.25 -3.14
C VAL A 411 -12.88 -28.44 -3.70
N GLN A 412 -13.15 -28.58 -4.99
CA GLN A 412 -14.40 -28.09 -5.60
C GLN A 412 -15.61 -28.89 -5.08
N PRO A 413 -16.77 -28.24 -4.93
CA PRO A 413 -18.00 -28.86 -4.46
C PRO A 413 -18.66 -29.66 -5.58
N ASP A 414 -19.12 -30.87 -5.26
CA ASP A 414 -20.20 -31.51 -6.00
C ASP A 414 -21.42 -30.57 -5.96
N ARG A 415 -21.62 -29.81 -7.04
CA ARG A 415 -22.88 -29.13 -7.33
C ARG A 415 -23.95 -30.19 -7.57
N GLN A 416 -24.63 -30.61 -6.50
CA GLN A 416 -25.96 -31.18 -6.64
C GLN A 416 -26.90 -30.09 -7.16
N SER A 417 -27.25 -30.22 -8.43
CA SER A 417 -28.39 -29.58 -9.07
C SER A 417 -29.67 -29.90 -8.28
N PHE A 418 -30.22 -28.93 -7.57
CA PHE A 418 -31.61 -28.96 -7.13
C PHE A 418 -32.49 -28.77 -8.37
N ALA A 419 -33.13 -29.84 -8.82
CA ALA A 419 -34.26 -29.75 -9.72
C ALA A 419 -35.45 -29.14 -8.96
N VAL A 420 -36.05 -28.13 -9.57
CA VAL A 420 -37.35 -27.58 -9.19
C VAL A 420 -38.41 -28.58 -9.64
N GLU A 421 -39.07 -29.27 -8.69
CA GLU A 421 -40.37 -29.90 -8.94
C GLU A 421 -41.46 -28.88 -8.60
N GLU A 422 -42.19 -28.45 -9.62
CA GLU A 422 -43.49 -27.79 -9.46
C GLU A 422 -44.50 -28.80 -8.89
N VAL A 423 -45.17 -28.41 -7.81
CA VAL A 423 -46.43 -29.01 -7.33
C VAL A 423 -47.43 -27.88 -7.10
#